data_AF-A0A7W8CRG0-F1
#
_entry.id   AF-A0A7W8CRG0-F1
#
_cell.length_a   1.000
_cell.length_b   1.000
_cell.length_c   1.000
_cell.angle_alpha   90.00
_cell.angle_beta   90.00
_cell.angle_gamma   90.00
#
_symmetry.space_group_name_H-M   'P 1'
#
loop_
_entity.id
_entity.type
_entity.pdbx_description
1 polymer ?
#
loop_
_entity_poly.entity_id
_entity_poly.type
_entity_poly.pdbx_seq_one_letter_code
_entity_poly.pdbx_strand_id
1 'polypeptide(L)' 'MPVTPTAILDSLAAAEKSGVDMGSPKAVVDFMLAQGERQSILYFYKPNSVEFDFDKFEGIVKEMRTRKEQ' A
#
# COMPACT_ATOMS: atom_id res chain seq x y z
N MET A 1 2.84 17.06 -1.05
CA MET A 1 2.17 15.75 -1.19
C MET A 1 1.44 15.48 0.12
N PRO A 2 0.19 14.99 0.11
CA PRO A 2 -0.42 14.52 1.35
C PRO A 2 0.49 13.45 1.95
N VAL A 3 0.79 13.57 3.24
CA VAL A 3 1.59 12.59 3.97
C VAL A 3 0.81 11.28 3.93
N THR A 4 1.42 10.22 3.38
CA THR A 4 0.80 8.90 3.37
C THR A 4 0.38 8.54 4.80
N PRO A 5 -0.88 8.13 5.05
CA PRO A 5 -1.31 7.77 6.39
C PRO A 5 -0.45 6.63 6.97
N THR A 6 -0.07 6.75 8.24
CA THR A 6 0.80 5.76 8.91
C THR A 6 0.23 4.35 8.84
N ALA A 7 -1.09 4.18 8.99
CA ALA A 7 -1.76 2.88 8.88
C ALA A 7 -1.54 2.19 7.52
N ILE A 8 -1.43 2.95 6.42
CA ILE A 8 -1.11 2.41 5.09
C ILE A 8 0.33 1.92 5.07
N LEU A 9 1.27 2.71 5.60
CA LEU A 9 2.68 2.34 5.66
C LEU A 9 2.90 1.10 6.54
N ASP A 10 2.21 1.02 7.68
CA ASP A 10 2.24 -0.13 8.59
C ASP A 10 1.70 -1.40 7.92
N SER A 11 0.60 -1.27 7.17
CA SER A 11 0.02 -2.38 6.41
C SER A 11 0.99 -2.90 5.33
N LEU A 12 1.65 -2.00 4.61
CA LEU A 12 2.66 -2.36 3.61
C LEU A 12 3.90 -2.99 4.26
N ALA A 13 4.32 -2.49 5.42
CA ALA A 13 5.42 -3.08 6.17
C ALA A 13 5.08 -4.50 6.67
N ALA A 14 3.84 -4.74 7.08
CA ALA A 14 3.33 -6.06 7.45
C ALA A 14 3.26 -7.03 6.26
N ALA A 15 2.84 -6.55 5.09
CA ALA A 15 2.83 -7.32 3.85
C ALA A 15 4.25 -7.75 3.47
N GLU A 16 5.21 -6.81 3.45
CA GLU A 16 6.61 -7.11 3.15
C GLU A 16 7.22 -8.10 4.15
N LYS A 17 6.94 -7.93 5.45
CA LYS A 17 7.39 -8.87 6.49
C LYS A 17 6.79 -10.27 6.35
N SER A 18 5.60 -10.37 5.76
CA SER A 18 4.91 -11.64 5.48
C SER A 18 5.39 -12.30 4.18
N GLY A 19 6.37 -11.71 3.49
CA GLY A 19 6.92 -12.23 2.24
C GLY A 19 6.05 -11.95 1.02
N VAL A 20 5.13 -10.98 1.10
CA VAL A 20 4.32 -10.56 -0.06
C VAL A 20 5.21 -9.88 -1.10
N ASP A 21 4.96 -10.18 -2.38
CA ASP A 21 5.61 -9.50 -3.49
C ASP A 21 5.13 -8.04 -3.58
N MET A 22 5.93 -7.12 -3.04
CA MET A 22 5.66 -5.68 -3.03
C MET A 22 5.74 -5.04 -4.44
N GLY A 23 6.26 -5.76 -5.44
CA GLY A 23 6.22 -5.35 -6.86
C GLY A 23 4.90 -5.70 -7.55
N SER A 24 4.04 -6.49 -6.90
CA SER A 24 2.72 -6.85 -7.39
C SER A 24 1.64 -6.12 -6.58
N PRO A 25 1.05 -5.03 -7.11
CA PRO A 25 -0.07 -4.34 -6.45
C PRO A 25 -1.20 -5.29 -6.10
N LYS A 26 -1.45 -6.28 -6.97
CA LYS A 26 -2.43 -7.33 -6.73
C LYS A 26 -2.12 -8.14 -5.47
N ALA A 27 -0.87 -8.62 -5.32
CA ALA A 27 -0.50 -9.44 -4.17
C ALA A 27 -0.63 -8.68 -2.85
N VAL A 28 -0.27 -7.38 -2.86
CA VAL A 28 -0.42 -6.51 -1.69
C VAL A 28 -1.89 -6.26 -1.36
N VAL A 29 -2.72 -5.97 -2.36
CA VAL A 29 -4.16 -5.79 -2.16
C VAL A 29 -4.82 -7.06 -1.64
N ASP A 30 -4.48 -8.24 -2.19
CA ASP A 30 -5.00 -9.52 -1.73
C ASP A 30 -4.64 -9.77 -0.25
N PHE A 31 -3.39 -9.47 0.15
CA PHE A 31 -2.97 -9.56 1.55
C PHE A 31 -3.78 -8.61 2.45
N MET A 32 -3.94 -7.35 2.07
CA MET A 32 -4.72 -6.37 2.84
C MET A 32 -6.19 -6.79 2.95
N LEU A 33 -6.78 -7.33 1.87
CA LEU A 33 -8.15 -7.85 1.89
C LEU A 33 -8.29 -9.01 2.89
N ALA A 34 -7.31 -9.91 2.94
CA ALA A 34 -7.31 -11.05 3.86
C ALA A 34 -7.23 -10.61 5.33
N GLN A 35 -6.62 -9.44 5.62
CA GLN A 35 -6.59 -8.83 6.96
C GLN A 35 -7.88 -8.05 7.30
N GLY A 36 -8.81 -7.90 6.37
CA GLY A 36 -10.04 -7.13 6.57
C GLY A 36 -9.90 -5.62 6.31
N GLU A 37 -8.76 -5.17 5.78
CA GLU A 37 -8.37 -3.77 5.58
C GLU A 37 -9.02 -3.12 4.34
N ARG A 38 -10.36 -3.18 4.25
CA ARG A 38 -11.11 -2.76 3.05
C ARG A 38 -11.00 -1.25 2.76
N GLN A 39 -10.97 -0.41 3.79
CA GLN A 39 -10.88 1.05 3.64
C GLN A 39 -9.47 1.48 3.21
N SER A 40 -8.45 0.82 3.75
CA SER A 40 -7.04 1.09 3.45
C SER A 40 -6.71 0.83 1.99
N ILE A 41 -7.32 -0.18 1.36
CA ILE A 41 -7.14 -0.48 -0.06
C ILE A 41 -7.66 0.64 -0.97
N LEU A 42 -8.74 1.33 -0.59
CA LEU A 42 -9.29 2.44 -1.38
C LEU A 42 -8.29 3.60 -1.51
N TYR A 43 -7.30 3.68 -0.62
CA TYR A 43 -6.24 4.67 -0.71
C TYR A 43 -5.41 4.53 -1.99
N PHE A 44 -5.33 3.35 -2.59
CA PHE A 44 -4.59 3.14 -3.84
C PHE A 44 -5.41 3.42 -5.09
N TYR A 45 -6.66 3.87 -4.95
CA TYR A 45 -7.50 4.23 -6.09
C TYR A 45 -7.49 5.74 -6.31
N LYS A 46 -7.70 6.14 -7.57
CA LYS A 46 -7.87 7.55 -7.91
C LYS A 46 -9.15 8.09 -7.26
N PRO A 47 -9.16 9.37 -6.81
CA PRO A 47 -10.36 9.96 -6.23
C PRO A 47 -11.57 9.86 -7.16
N ASN A 48 -12.73 9.48 -6.62
CA ASN A 48 -13.98 9.32 -7.35
C ASN A 48 -13.90 8.36 -8.55
N SER A 49 -13.00 7.37 -8.51
CA SER A 49 -12.79 6.42 -9.59
C SER A 49 -12.54 5.01 -9.06
N VAL A 50 -12.83 4.03 -9.90
CA VAL A 50 -12.47 2.62 -9.68
C VAL A 50 -11.12 2.26 -10.31
N GLU A 51 -10.42 3.25 -10.87
CA GLU A 51 -9.08 3.08 -11.39
C GLU A 51 -8.06 3.01 -10.26
N PHE A 52 -7.27 1.93 -10.27
CA PHE A 52 -6.10 1.80 -9.41
C PHE A 52 -5.02 2.79 -9.87
N ASP A 53 -4.39 3.45 -8.90
CA ASP A 53 -3.33 4.42 -9.10
C ASP A 53 -1.98 3.73 -8.84
N PHE A 54 -1.41 3.16 -9.90
CA PHE A 54 -0.14 2.43 -9.85
C PHE A 54 1.03 3.33 -9.45
N ASP A 55 1.09 4.55 -9.99
CA ASP A 55 2.14 5.53 -9.66
C ASP A 55 2.10 5.89 -8.17
N LYS A 56 0.89 6.10 -7.63
CA LYS A 56 0.69 6.33 -6.20
C LYS A 56 1.12 5.13 -5.37
N PHE A 57 0.73 3.91 -5.75
CA PHE A 57 1.14 2.70 -5.06
C PHE A 57 2.67 2.56 -5.01
N GLU A 58 3.34 2.68 -6.15
CA GLU A 58 4.81 2.58 -6.24
C GLU A 58 5.50 3.66 -5.41
N GLY A 59 4.99 4.90 -5.46
CA GLY A 59 5.48 6.01 -4.65
C GLY A 59 5.39 5.72 -3.15
N ILE A 60 4.27 5.15 -2.70
CA ILE A 60 4.07 4.81 -1.28
C ILE A 60 4.95 3.62 -0.85
N VAL A 61 5.07 2.58 -1.69
CA VAL A 61 5.96 1.44 -1.40
C VAL A 61 7.40 1.93 -1.25
N LYS A 62 7.83 2.84 -2.11
CA LYS A 62 9.14 3.48 -2.01
C LYS A 62 9.28 4.31 -0.73
N GLU A 63 8.27 5.11 -0.39
CA GLU A 63 8.24 5.89 0.86
C GLU A 63 8.39 4.99 2.10
N MET A 64 7.65 3.89 2.15
CA MET A 64 7.72 2.91 3.24
C MET A 64 9.13 2.34 3.40
N ARG A 65 9.78 1.96 2.29
CA ARG A 65 11.15 1.44 2.30
C ARG A 65 12.16 2.48 2.76
N THR A 66 12.08 3.70 2.25
CA THR A 66 12.97 4.80 2.68
C THR A 66 12.84 5.13 4.16
N ARG A 67 11.65 4.94 4.76
CA ARG A 67 11.44 5.12 6.21
C ARG A 67 11.98 3.98 7.06
N LYS A 68 12.07 2.75 6.51
CA LYS A 68 12.69 1.62 7.22
C LYS A 68 14.22 1.69 7.28
N GLU A 69 14.84 2.42 6.35
CA GLU A 69 16.30 2.57 6.25
C GLU A 69 16.85 3.70 7.14
N GLN A 70 15.99 4.42 7.86
CA GLN A 70 16.37 5.45 8.85
C GLN A 70 16.26 4.91 10.28
#